data_AF-A0A968MRS5-F1
#
_entry.id   AF-A0A968MRS5-F1
#
_cell.length_a   1.000
_cell.length_b   1.000
_cell.length_c   1.000
_cell.angle_alpha   90.00
_cell.angle_beta   90.00
_cell.angle_gamma   90.00
#
_symmetry.space_group_name_H-M   'P 1'
#
loop_
_entity.id
_entity.type
_entity.pdbx_description
1 polymer ?
#
loop_
_entity_poly.entity_id
_entity_poly.type
_entity_poly.pdbx_seq_one_letter_code
_entity_poly.pdbx_strand_id
1 'polypeptide(L)' 'MILKQGYYDYQYVFIPKSTGTFDESEIEGSFSETENSYFIFVYYKGFGERYDRLIGYKRLSGI' A
#
# COMPACT_ATOMS: atom_id res chain seq x y z
N MET A 1 -3.94 -23.29 -5.15
CA MET A 1 -2.67 -22.68 -4.72
C MET A 1 -1.95 -23.65 -3.81
N ILE A 2 -0.65 -23.89 -4.00
CA ILE A 2 0.14 -24.71 -3.08
C ILE A 2 0.98 -23.73 -2.25
N LEU A 3 0.69 -23.64 -0.96
CA LEU A 3 1.40 -22.79 -0.01
C LEU A 3 2.05 -23.65 1.08
N LYS A 4 3.10 -23.09 1.69
CA LYS A 4 3.74 -23.69 2.86
C LYS A 4 2.75 -23.69 4.04
N GLN A 5 2.87 -24.64 4.95
CA GLN A 5 2.01 -24.67 6.13
C GLN A 5 2.27 -23.45 7.03
N GLY A 6 1.22 -22.71 7.38
CA GLY A 6 1.28 -21.46 8.15
C GLY A 6 -0.04 -20.67 8.07
N TYR A 7 -0.08 -19.50 8.70
CA TYR A 7 -1.20 -18.56 8.62
C TYR A 7 -0.96 -17.54 7.49
N TYR A 8 -2.02 -17.17 6.78
CA TYR A 8 -1.97 -16.23 5.65
C TYR A 8 -3.16 -15.28 5.70
N ASP A 9 -2.85 -13.99 5.64
CA ASP A 9 -3.83 -12.95 5.35
C ASP A 9 -3.90 -12.74 3.82
N TYR A 10 -5.10 -12.54 3.31
CA TYR A 10 -5.35 -12.33 1.89
C TYR A 10 -6.55 -11.39 1.71
N GLN A 11 -6.59 -10.68 0.58
CA GLN A 11 -7.71 -9.82 0.18
C GLN A 11 -8.09 -10.08 -1.27
N TYR A 12 -9.35 -9.83 -1.64
CA TYR A 12 -9.78 -9.83 -3.03
C TYR A 12 -9.92 -8.40 -3.54
N VAL A 13 -9.32 -8.11 -4.70
CA VAL A 13 -9.37 -6.79 -5.33
C VAL A 13 -10.07 -6.88 -6.67
N PHE A 14 -10.95 -5.92 -6.96
CA PHE A 14 -11.60 -5.79 -8.24
C PHE A 14 -10.74 -4.94 -9.19
N ILE A 15 -10.69 -5.31 -10.47
CA ILE A 15 -9.99 -4.54 -11.50
C ILE A 15 -10.97 -4.31 -12.64
N PRO A 16 -11.54 -3.10 -12.78
CA PRO A 16 -12.39 -2.76 -13.90
C PRO A 16 -11.62 -2.87 -15.22
N LYS A 17 -12.23 -3.52 -16.22
CA LYS A 17 -11.62 -3.65 -17.56
C LYS A 17 -11.37 -2.30 -18.26
N SER A 18 -12.09 -1.26 -17.85
CA SER A 18 -12.02 0.08 -18.44
C SER A 18 -10.80 0.88 -17.99
N THR A 19 -10.45 0.82 -16.70
CA THR A 19 -9.38 1.63 -16.12
C THR A 19 -8.12 0.83 -15.85
N GLY A 20 -8.24 -0.48 -15.62
CA GLY A 20 -7.12 -1.33 -15.19
C GLY A 20 -6.55 -0.97 -13.82
N THR A 21 -7.23 -0.11 -13.06
CA THR A 21 -6.85 0.30 -11.71
C THR A 21 -7.41 -0.67 -10.69
N PHE A 22 -6.64 -0.94 -9.64
CA PHE A 22 -7.11 -1.75 -8.52
C PHE A 22 -8.18 -0.98 -7.74
N ASP A 23 -9.30 -1.65 -7.47
CA ASP A 23 -10.37 -1.18 -6.61
C ASP A 23 -10.60 -2.22 -5.52
N GLU A 24 -10.22 -1.87 -4.29
CA GLU A 24 -10.37 -2.71 -3.11
C GLU A 24 -11.79 -2.57 -2.51
N SER A 25 -12.50 -1.49 -2.83
CA SER A 25 -13.74 -1.11 -2.16
C SER A 25 -14.98 -1.86 -2.63
N GLU A 26 -14.97 -2.40 -3.85
CA GLU A 26 -16.11 -3.11 -4.43
C GLU A 26 -16.40 -4.46 -3.76
N ILE A 27 -15.37 -5.14 -3.23
CA ILE A 27 -15.50 -6.46 -2.59
C ILE A 27 -15.33 -6.35 -1.07
N GLU A 28 -14.24 -5.73 -0.62
CA GLU A 28 -13.91 -5.64 0.81
C GLU A 28 -14.62 -4.46 1.50
N GLY A 29 -15.13 -3.49 0.73
CA GLY A 29 -15.69 -2.25 1.25
C GLY A 29 -14.64 -1.21 1.61
N SER A 30 -15.07 -0.10 2.21
CA SER A 30 -14.19 0.96 2.69
C SER A 30 -14.69 1.48 4.03
N PHE A 31 -14.17 0.92 5.12
CA PHE A 31 -14.55 1.28 6.50
C PHE A 31 -13.46 2.12 7.17
N SER A 32 -13.85 3.23 7.77
CA SER A 32 -12.93 4.17 8.43
C SER A 32 -12.21 3.58 9.65
N GLU A 33 -12.86 2.62 10.31
CA GLU A 33 -12.44 1.94 11.52
C GLU A 33 -11.43 0.80 11.24
N THR A 34 -11.06 0.61 9.97
CA THR A 34 -10.10 -0.43 9.58
C THR A 34 -8.68 -0.01 9.97
N GLU A 35 -8.00 -0.87 10.73
CA GLU A 35 -6.59 -0.67 11.10
C GLU A 35 -5.67 -0.79 9.85
N ASN A 36 -5.44 0.33 9.18
CA ASN A 36 -4.54 0.42 8.05
C ASN A 36 -3.17 0.98 8.46
N SER A 37 -2.09 0.37 7.99
CA SER A 37 -0.72 0.87 8.20
C SER A 37 -0.23 1.64 6.98
N TYR A 38 0.09 2.92 7.17
CA TYR A 38 0.60 3.82 6.15
C TYR A 38 2.09 4.10 6.34
N PHE A 39 2.85 4.05 5.26
CA PHE A 39 4.27 4.44 5.26
C PHE A 39 4.45 5.72 4.45
N ILE A 40 5.04 6.72 5.09
CA ILE A 40 5.40 8.00 4.49
C ILE A 40 6.91 7.99 4.30
N PHE A 41 7.36 8.15 3.06
CA PHE A 41 8.77 8.25 2.69
C PHE A 41 9.05 9.63 2.12
N VAL A 42 10.01 10.33 2.73
CA VAL A 42 10.42 11.68 2.29
C VAL A 42 11.73 11.55 1.54
N TYR A 43 11.68 11.84 0.25
CA TYR A 43 12.85 11.85 -0.63
C TYR A 43 13.30 13.27 -0.92
N TYR A 44 14.62 13.46 -1.01
CA TYR A 44 15.25 14.70 -1.41
C TYR A 44 16.29 14.43 -2.48
N LYS A 45 16.33 15.33 -3.47
CA LYS A 45 17.34 15.34 -4.53
C LYS A 45 17.85 16.75 -4.71
N GLY A 46 19.11 16.96 -4.35
CA GLY A 46 19.82 18.21 -4.53
C GLY A 46 20.19 18.47 -5.99
N PHE A 47 20.56 19.73 -6.30
CA PHE A 47 21.04 20.09 -7.63
C PHE A 47 22.35 19.37 -7.95
N GLY A 48 22.37 18.64 -9.07
CA GLY A 48 23.53 17.84 -9.47
C GLY A 48 23.61 16.44 -8.83
N GLU A 49 22.69 16.08 -7.92
CA GLU A 49 22.65 14.73 -7.38
C GLU A 49 22.10 13.73 -8.41
N ARG A 50 22.70 12.53 -8.43
CA ARG A 50 22.39 11.48 -9.40
C ARG A 50 21.26 10.54 -8.97
N TYR A 51 20.83 10.60 -7.71
CA TYR A 51 19.82 9.71 -7.16
C TYR A 51 18.96 10.42 -6.10
N ASP A 52 17.74 9.93 -5.90
CA ASP A 52 16.83 10.40 -4.85
C ASP A 52 17.22 9.80 -3.51
N ARG A 53 17.50 10.65 -2.52
CA ARG A 53 17.88 10.22 -1.18
C ARG A 53 16.65 10.12 -0.30
N LEU A 54 16.44 8.97 0.34
CA LEU A 54 15.46 8.86 1.42
C LEU A 54 16.00 9.61 2.65
N ILE A 55 15.42 10.76 2.96
CA ILE A 55 15.84 11.61 4.09
C ILE A 55 14.97 11.44 5.33
N GLY A 56 13.83 10.74 5.21
CA GLY A 56 12.97 10.44 6.33
C GLY A 56 11.96 9.35 6.00
N TYR A 57 11.57 8.60 7.01
CA TYR A 57 10.46 7.65 6.92
C TYR A 57 9.60 7.76 8.17
N LYS A 58 8.29 7.54 8.02
CA LYS A 58 7.37 7.45 9.14
C LYS A 58 6.31 6.40 8.86
N ARG A 59 6.05 5.53 9.83
CA ARG A 59 4.89 4.65 9.81
C ARG A 59 3.80 5.26 10.67
N LEU A 60 2.59 5.30 10.13
CA LEU A 60 1.36 5.66 10.82
C LEU A 60 0.43 4.45 10.77
N SER A 61 -0.36 4.23 11.81
CA SER A 61 -1.45 3.26 11.79
C SER A 61 -2.75 4.03 12.05
N GLY A 62 -3.80 3.71 11.29
CA GLY A 62 -5.17 4.15 11.58
C GLY A 62 -5.67 3.57 12.90
N ILE A 63 -6.64 4.25 13.50
CA ILE A 63 -7.41 3.75 14.67
C ILE A 63 -8.66 3.07 14.13
#